data_AF-A0AB37UJM4-F1
#
_entry.id   AF-A0AB37UJM4-F1
#
_cell.length_a   1.000
_cell.length_b   1.000
_cell.length_c   1.000
_cell.angle_alpha   90.00
_cell.angle_beta   90.00
_cell.angle_gamma   90.00
#
_symmetry.space_group_name_H-M   'P 1'
#
loop_
_entity.id
_entity.type
_entity.pdbx_description
1 polymer ?
#
loop_
_entity_poly.entity_id
_entity_poly.type
_entity_poly.pdbx_seq_one_letter_code
_entity_poly.pdbx_strand_id
1 'polypeptide(L)' 'MINSMPRPKKSEPLEYGELKKPYQFTITDTVSKMIDDVADELGVTRSDALERAIRAGGMKLALDYQKEQESEQK' A
#
# COMPACT_ATOMS: atom_id res chain seq x y z
N MET A 1 -13.83 -18.88 12.36
CA MET A 1 -12.45 -19.43 12.20
C MET A 1 -11.78 -18.57 11.16
N ILE A 2 -10.78 -17.76 11.54
CA ILE A 2 -10.06 -16.90 10.59
C ILE A 2 -9.01 -17.78 9.91
N ASN A 3 -9.22 -18.13 8.64
CA ASN A 3 -8.24 -18.85 7.83
C ASN A 3 -7.01 -17.96 7.64
N SER A 4 -6.00 -18.12 8.48
CA SER A 4 -4.70 -17.46 8.29
C SER A 4 -4.02 -18.09 7.07
N MET A 5 -4.10 -17.43 5.92
CA MET A 5 -3.35 -17.82 4.72
C MET A 5 -1.84 -17.93 5.04
N PRO A 6 -1.13 -18.95 4.52
CA PRO A 6 0.31 -19.07 4.73
C PRO A 6 1.02 -17.88 4.11
N ARG A 7 1.75 -17.11 4.93
CA ARG A 7 2.47 -15.92 4.47
C ARG A 7 3.71 -16.36 3.68
N PRO A 8 3.95 -15.79 2.48
CA PRO A 8 5.13 -16.13 1.68
C PRO A 8 6.43 -15.81 2.44
N LYS A 9 7.45 -16.66 2.25
CA LYS A 9 8.78 -16.48 2.86
C LYS A 9 9.50 -15.30 2.19
N LYS A 10 10.17 -14.47 2.99
CA LYS A 10 10.87 -13.22 2.57
C LYS A 10 11.94 -13.37 1.48
N SER A 11 12.32 -14.60 1.11
CA SER A 11 13.51 -14.91 0.30
C SER A 11 13.22 -15.30 -1.15
N GLU A 12 11.96 -15.36 -1.58
CA GLU A 12 11.61 -15.65 -2.98
C GLU A 12 11.44 -14.33 -3.75
N PRO A 13 11.90 -14.23 -5.02
CA PRO A 13 11.60 -13.09 -5.88
C PRO A 13 10.09 -12.89 -5.93
N LEU A 14 9.61 -11.71 -5.52
CA LEU A 14 8.19 -11.42 -5.51
C LEU A 14 7.69 -11.09 -6.93
N GLU A 15 6.38 -10.88 -7.05
CA GLU A 15 5.57 -10.62 -8.26
C GLU A 15 6.23 -9.68 -9.30
N TYR A 16 7.14 -8.78 -8.90
CA TYR A 16 7.79 -7.78 -9.74
C TYR A 16 9.28 -8.01 -10.04
N GLY A 17 9.86 -9.15 -9.66
CA GLY A 17 11.28 -9.47 -9.90
C GLY A 17 12.28 -8.68 -9.05
N GLU A 18 11.79 -7.87 -8.12
CA GLU A 18 12.59 -7.09 -7.17
C GLU A 18 12.64 -7.77 -5.79
N LEU A 19 13.77 -7.66 -5.11
CA LEU A 19 13.88 -8.07 -3.71
C LEU A 19 13.24 -7.02 -2.81
N LYS A 20 12.20 -7.42 -2.06
CA LYS A 20 11.51 -6.55 -1.11
C LYS A 20 12.43 -6.19 0.04
N LYS A 21 12.73 -4.89 0.19
CA LYS A 21 13.45 -4.34 1.34
C LYS A 21 12.46 -3.89 2.41
N PRO A 22 12.80 -4.02 3.71
CA PRO A 22 11.96 -3.50 4.77
C PRO A 22 12.00 -1.96 4.78
N TYR A 23 10.83 -1.33 4.89
CA TYR A 23 10.67 0.11 5.05
C TYR A 23 9.75 0.39 6.24
N GLN A 24 9.97 1.53 6.92
CA GLN A 24 9.12 2.03 7.98
C GLN A 24 8.53 3.37 7.56
N PHE A 25 7.22 3.55 7.78
CA PHE A 25 6.49 4.75 7.43
C PHE A 25 5.73 5.25 8.65
N THR A 26 5.57 6.57 8.74
CA THR A 26 4.69 7.21 9.72
C THR A 26 3.46 7.71 8.99
N ILE A 27 2.28 7.26 9.40
CA ILE A 27 0.98 7.61 8.82
C ILE A 27 -0.05 7.77 9.95
N THR A 28 -1.19 8.38 9.65
CA THR A 28 -2.29 8.50 10.61
C THR A 28 -2.99 7.16 10.84
N ASP A 29 -3.63 7.00 12.00
CA ASP A 29 -4.37 5.78 12.36
C ASP A 29 -5.48 5.46 11.35
N THR A 30 -6.13 6.48 10.79
CA THR A 30 -7.18 6.30 9.77
C THR A 30 -6.60 5.69 8.50
N VAL A 31 -5.49 6.23 7.98
CA VAL A 31 -4.84 5.70 6.77
C VAL A 31 -4.30 4.30 7.03
N SER A 32 -3.76 4.08 8.23
CA SER A 32 -3.33 2.78 8.70
C SER A 32 -4.47 1.77 8.56
N LYS A 33 -5.65 2.05 9.12
CA LYS A 33 -6.82 1.18 9.02
C LYS A 33 -7.29 0.94 7.58
N MET A 34 -7.32 1.97 6.75
CA MET A 34 -7.73 1.82 5.33
C MET A 34 -6.85 0.81 4.58
N ILE A 35 -5.55 0.76 4.87
CA ILE A 35 -4.65 -0.22 4.25
C ILE A 35 -4.99 -1.64 4.72
N ASP A 36 -5.36 -1.81 6.00
CA ASP A 36 -5.77 -3.11 6.53
C ASP A 36 -7.08 -3.59 5.88
N ASP A 37 -8.09 -2.71 5.76
CA ASP A 37 -9.37 -3.05 5.13
C ASP A 37 -9.17 -3.49 3.66
N VAL A 38 -8.32 -2.77 2.90
CA VAL A 38 -7.97 -3.14 1.51
C VAL A 38 -7.20 -4.46 1.45
N ALA A 39 -6.29 -4.71 2.40
CA ALA A 39 -5.54 -5.96 2.44
C ALA A 39 -6.46 -7.16 2.71
N ASP A 40 -7.43 -7.00 3.61
CA ASP A 40 -8.44 -8.00 3.92
C ASP A 40 -9.36 -8.27 2.72
N GLU A 41 -9.83 -7.23 2.02
CA GLU A 41 -10.65 -7.35 0.81
C GLU A 41 -9.94 -8.11 -0.32
N LEU A 42 -8.64 -7.83 -0.49
CA LEU A 42 -7.81 -8.47 -1.52
C LEU A 42 -7.25 -9.84 -1.09
N GLY A 43 -7.39 -10.21 0.19
CA GLY A 43 -6.82 -11.44 0.75
C GLY A 43 -5.29 -11.50 0.70
N VAL A 44 -4.61 -10.34 0.76
CA VAL A 44 -3.14 -10.22 0.70
C VAL A 44 -2.56 -9.64 1.98
N THR A 45 -1.23 -9.55 2.08
CA THR A 45 -0.62 -8.88 3.22
C THR A 45 -0.77 -7.37 3.11
N ARG A 46 -0.82 -6.68 4.26
CA ARG A 46 -0.77 -5.21 4.35
C ARG A 46 0.35 -4.59 3.50
N SER A 47 1.51 -5.23 3.51
CA SER A 47 2.68 -4.75 2.75
C SER A 47 2.54 -4.92 1.24
N ASP A 48 1.76 -5.90 0.78
CA ASP A 48 1.50 -6.12 -0.64
C ASP A 48 0.37 -5.22 -1.12
N ALA A 49 -0.67 -5.01 -0.30
CA ALA A 49 -1.72 -4.04 -0.57
C ALA A 49 -1.15 -2.63 -0.75
N LEU A 50 -0.27 -2.20 0.17
CA LEU A 50 0.40 -0.90 0.07
C LEU A 50 1.27 -0.78 -1.19
N GLU A 51 2.04 -1.82 -1.51
CA GLU A 51 2.88 -1.84 -2.71
C GLU A 51 2.05 -1.76 -3.99
N ARG A 52 0.96 -2.52 -4.08
CA ARG A 52 0.02 -2.48 -5.21
C ARG A 52 -0.64 -1.11 -5.35
N ALA A 53 -1.04 -0.48 -4.25
CA ALA A 53 -1.62 0.86 -4.26
C ALA A 53 -0.65 1.91 -4.81
N ILE A 54 0.64 1.82 -4.44
CA ILE A 54 1.69 2.72 -4.95
C ILE A 54 1.93 2.46 -6.44
N ARG A 55 2.07 1.20 -6.85
CA ARG A 55 2.38 0.80 -8.24
C ARG A 55 1.23 1.04 -9.22
N ALA A 56 -0.03 0.92 -8.79
CA ALA A 56 -1.23 1.09 -9.62
C ALA A 56 -1.52 2.55 -10.01
N GLY A 57 -0.62 3.49 -9.73
CA GLY A 57 -0.75 4.90 -10.14
C GLY A 57 -1.06 5.87 -9.01
N GLY A 58 -1.02 5.42 -7.74
CA GLY A 58 -1.22 6.28 -6.56
C GLY A 58 -0.32 7.52 -6.55
N MET A 59 0.89 7.44 -7.13
CA MET A 59 1.79 8.59 -7.24
C MET A 59 1.28 9.70 -8.17
N LYS A 60 0.63 9.35 -9.29
CA LYS A 60 0.07 10.36 -10.21
C LYS A 60 -1.13 11.06 -9.57
N LEU A 61 -2.01 10.29 -8.93
CA LEU A 61 -3.15 10.81 -8.18
C LEU A 61 -2.71 11.72 -7.02
N ALA A 62 -1.64 11.36 -6.32
CA ALA A 62 -1.07 12.20 -5.26
C ALA A 62 -0.55 13.55 -5.78
N LEU A 63 0.13 13.56 -6.93
CA LEU A 63 0.59 14.80 -7.58
C LEU A 63 -0.57 15.67 -8.06
N ASP A 64 -1.63 15.04 -8.58
CA ASP A 64 -2.81 15.76 -9.06
C ASP A 64 -3.59 16.38 -7.88
N TYR A 65 -3.76 15.65 -6.76
CA TYR A 65 -4.37 16.18 -5.51
C TYR A 65 -3.61 17.39 -4.95
N GLN A 66 -2.27 17.35 -4.94
CA GLN A 66 -1.47 18.47 -4.43
C GLN A 66 -1.70 19.75 -5.25
N LYS A 67 -1.80 19.65 -6.58
CA LYS A 67 -2.07 20.81 -7.45
C LYS A 67 -3.46 21.41 -7.21
N GLU A 68 -4.46 20.57 -6.95
CA GLU A 68 -5.82 21.02 -6.63
C GLU A 68 -5.83 21.85 -5.34
N GLN A 69 -5.16 21.37 -4.28
CA GLN A 69 -5.05 22.09 -3.00
C GLN A 69 -4.32 23.44 -3.12
N GLU A 70 -3.30 23.53 -3.99
CA GLU A 70 -2.61 24.79 -4.27
C GLU A 70 -3.46 25.78 -5.09
N SER A 71 -4.42 25.28 -5.87
CA SER A 71 -5.34 26.12 -6.66
C SER A 71 -6.50 26.69 -5.84
N GLU A 72 -6.97 25.98 -4.80
CA GLU A 72 -8.05 26.42 -3.91
C GLU A 72 -7.60 27.49 -2.89
N GLN A 73 -6.30 27.68 -2.71
CA GLN A 73 -5.72 28.68 -1.79
C GLN A 73 -5.37 30.02 -2.47
N LYS A 74 -5.65 30.17 -3.77
CA LYS A 74 -5.47 31.42 -4.55
C LYS A 74 -6.80 32.09 -4.85
#